data_AF-A0A0G0W9S2-F1
#
_entry.id   AF-A0A0G0W9S2-F1
#
_cell.length_a   1.000
_cell.length_b   1.000
_cell.length_c   1.000
_cell.angle_alpha   90.00
_cell.angle_beta   90.00
_cell.angle_gamma   90.00
#
_symmetry.space_group_name_H-M   'P 1'
#
loop_
_entity.id
_entity.type
_entity.pdbx_description
1 polymer ?
#
loop_
_entity_poly.entity_id
_entity_poly.type
_entity_poly.pdbx_seq_one_letter_code
_entity_poly.pdbx_strand_id
1 'polypeptide(L)'
;MWYLISTIILILVATIQNSLFESFKHIGLIPNFALVIFIYLLVYEDFKKAFPLSLVLGIAMDIMSTGIFGFYIVFFILLSLTIDFIKHNIGRSKSLSLVIIITAISSFTLIFFELLSVILTLKGIGLTSIVTIMKQLSVGALASIVASIIVKPLFQAIYSFSERNKGMVHYE
;
A
#
# COMPACT_ATOMS: atom_id res chain seq x y z
N MET A 1 -4.30 -16.91 -14.37
CA MET A 1 -5.30 -16.82 -13.28
C MET A 1 -4.82 -15.96 -12.11
N TRP A 2 -3.61 -16.16 -11.56
CA TRP A 2 -3.08 -15.37 -10.43
C TRP A 2 -3.10 -13.86 -10.66
N TYR A 3 -2.55 -13.36 -11.78
CA TYR A 3 -2.55 -11.93 -12.09
C TYR A 3 -3.96 -11.33 -12.08
N LEU A 4 -4.94 -12.03 -12.65
CA LEU A 4 -6.32 -11.57 -12.75
C LEU A 4 -6.97 -11.46 -11.36
N ILE A 5 -6.75 -12.45 -10.49
CA ILE A 5 -7.24 -12.42 -9.10
C ILE A 5 -6.57 -11.29 -8.31
N SER A 6 -5.25 -11.16 -8.39
CA SER A 6 -4.49 -10.11 -7.68
C SER A 6 -4.88 -8.71 -8.14
N THR A 7 -5.08 -8.52 -9.45
CA THR A 7 -5.57 -7.26 -10.02
C THR A 7 -6.96 -6.92 -9.50
N ILE A 8 -7.91 -7.88 -9.49
CA ILE A 8 -9.25 -7.66 -8.96
C ILE A 8 -9.20 -7.28 -7.47
N ILE A 9 -8.43 -8.01 -6.66
CA ILE A 9 -8.28 -7.72 -5.23
C ILE A 9 -7.72 -6.32 -5.02
N LEU A 10 -6.67 -5.93 -5.75
CA LEU A 10 -6.05 -4.61 -5.61
C LEU A 10 -6.99 -3.48 -6.01
N ILE A 11 -7.73 -3.63 -7.12
CA ILE A 11 -8.74 -2.64 -7.54
C ILE A 11 -9.86 -2.54 -6.51
N LEU A 12 -10.34 -3.67 -5.98
CA LEU A 12 -11.39 -3.69 -4.96
C LEU A 12 -10.92 -3.03 -3.67
N VAL A 13 -9.70 -3.32 -3.22
CA VAL A 13 -9.10 -2.66 -2.05
C VAL A 13 -8.94 -1.17 -2.29
N ALA A 14 -8.46 -0.73 -3.47
CA ALA A 14 -8.34 0.68 -3.82
C ALA A 14 -9.72 1.38 -3.85
N THR A 15 -10.75 0.68 -4.33
CA THR A 15 -12.13 1.18 -4.36
C THR A 15 -12.66 1.34 -2.94
N ILE A 16 -12.49 0.34 -2.08
CA ILE A 16 -12.91 0.39 -0.67
C ILE A 16 -12.14 1.50 0.07
N GLN A 17 -10.84 1.64 -0.17
CA GLN A 17 -9.98 2.67 0.40
C GLN A 17 -10.49 4.08 0.09
N ASN A 18 -10.89 4.34 -1.15
CA ASN A 18 -11.31 5.68 -1.58
C ASN A 18 -12.81 5.95 -1.38
N SER A 19 -13.68 4.94 -1.34
CA SER A 19 -15.13 5.14 -1.20
C SER A 19 -15.61 5.01 0.25
N LEU A 20 -15.51 3.81 0.83
CA LEU A 20 -16.08 3.48 2.14
C LEU A 20 -15.36 4.20 3.27
N PHE A 21 -14.04 4.36 3.14
CA PHE A 21 -13.26 5.00 4.18
C PHE A 21 -13.26 6.53 4.08
N GLU A 22 -13.69 7.14 2.98
CA GLU A 22 -13.77 8.60 2.89
C GLU A 22 -14.70 9.20 3.97
N SER A 23 -15.80 8.52 4.29
CA SER A 23 -16.72 8.91 5.37
C SER A 23 -16.07 8.88 6.77
N PHE A 24 -14.99 8.10 6.95
CA PHE A 24 -14.26 8.00 8.21
C PHE A 24 -13.07 8.97 8.29
N LYS A 25 -12.79 9.77 7.23
CA LYS A 25 -11.60 10.66 7.19
C LYS A 25 -11.63 11.67 8.33
N HIS A 26 -12.81 12.07 8.77
CA HIS A 26 -13.00 12.99 9.90
C HIS A 26 -12.43 12.47 11.23
N ILE A 27 -12.33 11.14 11.39
CA ILE A 27 -11.80 10.50 12.61
C ILE A 27 -10.28 10.27 12.49
N GLY A 28 -9.69 10.40 11.29
CA GLY A 28 -8.25 10.28 11.06
C GLY A 28 -7.65 8.88 11.26
N LEU A 29 -8.49 7.87 11.56
CA LEU A 29 -8.09 6.50 11.91
C LEU A 29 -8.12 5.52 10.73
N ILE A 30 -8.00 6.01 9.49
CA ILE A 30 -8.08 5.13 8.32
C ILE A 30 -6.67 4.63 7.96
N PRO A 31 -6.40 3.33 8.13
CA PRO A 31 -5.18 2.75 7.59
C PRO A 31 -5.24 2.72 6.05
N ASN A 32 -4.08 2.81 5.41
CA ASN A 32 -3.94 2.62 3.98
C ASN A 32 -3.81 1.12 3.67
N PHE A 33 -4.95 0.43 3.55
CA PHE A 33 -4.97 -1.01 3.29
C PHE A 33 -4.40 -1.36 1.92
N ALA A 34 -4.58 -0.48 0.92
CA ALA A 34 -3.99 -0.64 -0.40
C ALA A 34 -2.46 -0.75 -0.32
N LEU A 35 -1.83 0.18 0.41
CA LEU A 35 -0.40 0.16 0.68
C LEU A 35 0.04 -1.11 1.42
N VAL A 36 -0.64 -1.45 2.52
CA VAL A 36 -0.30 -2.62 3.35
C VAL A 36 -0.35 -3.92 2.54
N ILE A 37 -1.46 -4.15 1.83
CA ILE A 37 -1.65 -5.38 1.02
C ILE A 37 -0.62 -5.44 -0.10
N PHE A 38 -0.31 -4.30 -0.72
CA PHE A 38 0.68 -4.25 -1.77
C PHE A 38 2.11 -4.54 -1.27
N ILE A 39 2.49 -4.02 -0.10
CA ILE A 39 3.77 -4.35 0.53
C ILE A 39 3.83 -5.84 0.85
N TYR A 40 2.75 -6.44 1.36
CA TYR A 40 2.68 -7.88 1.55
C TYR A 40 2.94 -8.66 0.26
N LEU A 41 2.30 -8.28 -0.85
CA LEU A 41 2.55 -8.89 -2.15
C LEU A 41 4.03 -8.76 -2.56
N LEU A 42 4.62 -7.56 -2.47
CA LEU A 42 6.02 -7.35 -2.84
C LEU A 42 7.01 -8.12 -1.97
N VAL A 43 6.74 -8.26 -0.67
CA VAL A 43 7.63 -8.99 0.25
C VAL A 43 7.55 -10.49 0.04
N TYR A 44 6.34 -11.03 -0.16
CA TYR A 44 6.11 -12.48 -0.19
C TYR A 44 6.19 -13.12 -1.58
N GLU A 45 6.05 -12.33 -2.65
CA GLU A 45 6.12 -12.81 -4.04
C GLU A 45 7.42 -12.38 -4.76
N ASP A 46 7.65 -12.99 -5.91
CA ASP A 46 8.76 -12.62 -6.80
C ASP A 46 8.52 -11.24 -7.43
N PHE A 47 9.57 -10.43 -7.54
CA PHE A 47 9.48 -9.10 -8.14
C PHE A 47 8.88 -9.12 -9.56
N LYS A 48 9.25 -10.11 -10.38
CA LYS A 48 8.69 -10.28 -11.73
C LYS A 48 7.15 -10.39 -11.75
N LYS A 49 6.56 -10.96 -10.69
CA LYS A 49 5.10 -11.11 -10.55
C LYS A 49 4.45 -9.90 -9.90
N ALA A 50 5.10 -9.31 -8.90
CA ALA A 50 4.55 -8.19 -8.14
C ALA A 50 4.71 -6.82 -8.84
N PHE A 51 5.76 -6.64 -9.65
CA PHE A 51 6.04 -5.37 -10.31
C PHE A 51 4.91 -4.89 -11.25
N PRO A 52 4.30 -5.71 -12.11
CA PRO A 52 3.16 -5.26 -12.93
C PRO A 52 1.98 -4.78 -12.08
N LEU A 53 1.79 -5.35 -10.89
CA LEU A 53 0.72 -4.95 -9.97
C LEU A 53 0.96 -3.56 -9.37
N SER A 54 2.21 -3.09 -9.33
CA SER A 54 2.54 -1.71 -8.91
C SER A 54 1.90 -0.67 -9.82
N LEU A 55 1.96 -0.93 -11.13
CA LEU A 55 1.41 -0.06 -12.16
C LEU A 55 -0.12 -0.09 -12.13
N VAL A 56 -0.70 -1.29 -11.99
CA VAL A 56 -2.16 -1.46 -11.84
C VAL A 56 -2.68 -0.70 -10.62
N LEU A 57 -2.06 -0.90 -9.45
CA LEU A 57 -2.48 -0.23 -8.22
C LEU A 57 -2.27 1.28 -8.31
N GLY A 58 -1.15 1.72 -8.86
CA GLY A 58 -0.86 3.13 -9.09
C GLY A 58 -1.92 3.80 -9.97
N ILE A 59 -2.25 3.20 -11.11
CA ILE A 59 -3.30 3.71 -12.01
C ILE A 59 -4.65 3.74 -11.27
N ALA A 60 -5.01 2.67 -10.57
CA ALA A 60 -6.27 2.61 -9.83
C ALA A 60 -6.37 3.73 -8.78
N MET A 61 -5.30 3.95 -8.01
CA MET A 61 -5.24 4.99 -7.00
C MET A 61 -5.23 6.39 -7.61
N ASP A 62 -4.51 6.62 -8.72
CA ASP A 62 -4.51 7.92 -9.40
C ASP A 62 -5.88 8.25 -10.00
N ILE A 63 -6.62 7.26 -10.53
CA ILE A 63 -7.99 7.47 -11.06
C ILE A 63 -8.99 7.75 -9.92
N MET A 64 -8.83 7.08 -8.78
CA MET A 64 -9.80 7.15 -7.67
C MET A 64 -9.49 8.27 -6.66
N SER A 65 -8.26 8.78 -6.64
CA SER A 65 -7.87 9.87 -5.75
C SER A 65 -8.15 11.24 -6.37
N THR A 66 -8.32 12.25 -5.52
CA THR A 66 -8.46 13.65 -5.94
C THR A 66 -7.10 14.36 -6.10
N GLY A 67 -6.00 13.60 -6.16
CA GLY A 67 -4.62 14.11 -6.17
C GLY A 67 -4.10 14.46 -7.57
N ILE A 68 -2.80 14.73 -7.64
CA ILE A 68 -2.11 14.94 -8.92
C ILE A 68 -1.98 13.59 -9.62
N PHE A 69 -2.57 13.47 -10.81
CA PHE A 69 -2.48 12.27 -11.62
C PHE A 69 -1.01 11.91 -11.93
N GLY A 70 -0.66 10.63 -11.80
CA GLY A 70 0.69 10.10 -11.98
C GLY A 70 1.49 9.98 -10.68
N PHE A 71 1.04 10.59 -9.59
CA PHE A 71 1.74 10.54 -8.31
C PHE A 71 1.77 9.11 -7.74
N TYR A 72 0.62 8.43 -7.65
CA TYR A 72 0.57 7.09 -7.08
C TYR A 72 1.25 6.07 -8.00
N ILE A 73 1.15 6.22 -9.33
CA ILE A 73 1.92 5.40 -10.28
C ILE A 73 3.42 5.45 -9.98
N VAL A 74 3.99 6.65 -9.93
CA VAL A 74 5.43 6.83 -9.67
C VAL A 74 5.79 6.29 -8.28
N PHE A 75 4.97 6.59 -7.27
CA PHE A 75 5.19 6.13 -5.91
C PHE A 75 5.25 4.59 -5.80
N PHE A 76 4.25 3.88 -6.35
CA PHE A 76 4.22 2.41 -6.24
C PHE A 76 5.30 1.71 -7.08
N ILE A 77 5.70 2.29 -8.21
CA ILE A 77 6.83 1.79 -9.00
C ILE A 77 8.14 1.94 -8.20
N LEU A 78 8.42 3.14 -7.67
CA LEU A 78 9.62 3.39 -6.85
C LEU A 78 9.63 2.53 -5.60
N LEU A 79 8.47 2.36 -4.96
CA LEU A 79 8.32 1.47 -3.83
C LEU A 79 8.70 0.04 -4.23
N SER A 80 8.16 -0.48 -5.32
CA SER A 80 8.46 -1.84 -5.80
C SER A 80 9.94 -2.07 -6.04
N LEU A 81 10.62 -1.11 -6.68
CA LEU A 81 12.06 -1.16 -6.92
C LEU A 81 12.85 -1.13 -5.59
N THR A 82 12.42 -0.29 -4.66
CA THR A 82 13.07 -0.16 -3.34
C THR A 82 12.93 -1.45 -2.53
N ILE A 83 11.74 -2.07 -2.50
CA ILE A 83 11.53 -3.34 -1.80
C ILE A 83 12.38 -4.45 -2.43
N ASP A 84 12.45 -4.53 -3.75
CA ASP A 84 13.28 -5.54 -4.42
C ASP A 84 14.76 -5.37 -4.11
N PHE A 85 15.26 -4.12 -4.15
CA PHE A 85 16.62 -3.80 -3.75
C PHE A 85 16.89 -4.21 -2.29
N ILE A 86 15.99 -3.89 -1.36
CA ILE A 86 16.12 -4.29 0.05
C ILE A 86 16.15 -5.82 0.18
N LYS A 87 15.24 -6.54 -0.52
CA LYS A 87 15.20 -8.01 -0.52
C LYS A 87 16.45 -8.64 -1.10
N HIS A 88 17.09 -7.99 -2.08
CA HIS A 88 18.34 -8.48 -2.64
C HIS A 88 19.49 -8.37 -1.64
N ASN A 89 19.54 -7.30 -0.85
CA ASN A 89 20.62 -7.02 0.10
C ASN A 89 20.45 -7.70 1.47
N ILE A 90 19.22 -7.84 1.96
CA ILE A 90 18.91 -8.49 3.26
C ILE A 90 18.64 -10.00 3.07
N GLY A 91 18.54 -10.46 1.82
CA GLY A 91 18.09 -11.81 1.46
C GLY A 91 16.56 -11.91 1.40
N ARG A 92 16.05 -13.01 0.81
CA ARG A 92 14.61 -13.25 0.60
C ARG A 92 13.85 -13.63 1.88
N SER A 93 14.19 -13.02 3.02
CA SER A 93 13.52 -13.27 4.29
C SER A 93 12.09 -12.71 4.22
N LYS A 94 11.12 -13.62 4.04
CA LYS A 94 9.68 -13.31 4.08
C LYS A 94 9.26 -13.04 5.53
N SER A 95 9.57 -11.85 6.02
CA SER A 95 9.39 -11.50 7.43
C SER A 95 8.33 -10.41 7.64
N LEU A 96 7.53 -10.60 8.69
CA LEU A 96 6.57 -9.58 9.14
C LEU A 96 7.29 -8.27 9.49
N SER A 97 8.47 -8.36 10.11
CA SER A 97 9.27 -7.20 10.49
C SER A 97 9.61 -6.33 9.29
N LEU A 98 9.96 -6.93 8.15
CA LEU A 98 10.25 -6.20 6.91
C LEU A 98 8.98 -5.54 6.35
N VAL A 99 7.82 -6.21 6.40
CA VAL A 99 6.53 -5.59 6.04
C VAL A 99 6.23 -4.38 6.92
N ILE A 100 6.37 -4.50 8.24
CA ILE A 100 6.10 -3.42 9.20
C ILE A 100 7.01 -2.22 8.91
N ILE A 101 8.32 -2.46 8.78
CA ILE A 101 9.31 -1.40 8.55
C ILE A 101 9.03 -0.67 7.24
N ILE A 102 8.79 -1.41 6.16
CA ILE A 102 8.51 -0.79 4.86
C ILE A 102 7.18 -0.06 4.89
N THR A 103 6.14 -0.62 5.53
CA THR A 103 4.85 0.06 5.69
C THR A 103 5.01 1.38 6.43
N ALA A 104 5.80 1.39 7.51
CA ALA A 104 6.08 2.62 8.25
C ALA A 104 6.77 3.66 7.36
N ILE A 105 7.90 3.30 6.73
CA ILE A 105 8.67 4.20 5.87
C ILE A 105 7.81 4.73 4.73
N SER A 106 7.12 3.85 4.00
CA SER A 106 6.26 4.22 2.87
C SER A 106 5.10 5.11 3.29
N SER A 107 4.50 4.86 4.46
CA SER A 107 3.43 5.72 4.97
C SER A 107 3.95 7.12 5.28
N PHE A 108 5.09 7.24 5.97
CA PHE A 108 5.69 8.55 6.25
C PHE A 108 6.13 9.29 4.97
N THR A 109 6.65 8.57 3.99
CA THR A 109 7.00 9.14 2.67
C THR A 109 5.77 9.69 1.97
N LEU A 110 4.65 8.97 1.96
CA LEU A 110 3.39 9.47 1.40
C LEU A 110 2.91 10.74 2.12
N ILE A 111 2.95 10.76 3.46
CA ILE A 111 2.58 11.94 4.24
C ILE A 111 3.40 13.15 3.83
N PHE A 112 4.73 12.97 3.70
CA PHE A 112 5.63 14.06 3.32
C PHE A 112 5.25 14.64 1.95
N PHE A 113 4.99 13.79 0.96
CA PHE A 113 4.61 14.24 -0.38
C PHE A 113 3.22 14.86 -0.43
N GLU A 114 2.24 14.30 0.27
CA GLU A 114 0.89 14.86 0.34
C GLU A 114 0.92 16.26 1.01
N LEU A 115 1.70 16.42 2.09
CA LEU A 115 1.92 17.72 2.72
C LEU A 115 2.59 18.71 1.78
N LEU A 116 3.64 18.28 1.06
CA LEU A 116 4.31 19.14 0.08
C LEU A 116 3.33 19.59 -1.00
N SER A 117 2.48 18.69 -1.50
CA SER A 117 1.42 19.02 -2.46
C SER A 117 0.42 20.04 -1.91
N VAL A 118 -0.04 19.86 -0.67
CA VAL A 118 -0.95 20.81 0.01
C VAL A 118 -0.29 22.18 0.17
N ILE A 119 0.97 22.24 0.58
CA ILE A 119 1.72 23.50 0.75
C ILE A 119 1.91 24.22 -0.59
N LEU A 120 2.21 23.49 -1.66
CA LEU A 120 2.45 24.07 -2.98
C LEU A 120 1.16 24.53 -3.68
N THR A 121 0.04 23.85 -3.45
CA THR A 121 -1.25 24.16 -4.08
C THR A 121 -2.00 25.30 -3.40
N LEU A 122 -1.76 25.53 -2.10
CA LEU A 122 -2.57 26.44 -1.30
C LEU A 122 -1.72 27.59 -0.76
N LYS A 123 -1.59 28.65 -1.56
CA LYS A 123 -1.13 29.97 -1.09
C LYS A 123 -2.17 30.53 -0.10
N GLY A 124 -1.91 30.45 1.21
CA GLY A 124 -2.67 31.20 2.22
C GLY A 124 -3.43 30.38 3.27
N ILE A 125 -3.17 29.08 3.42
CA ILE A 125 -3.74 28.30 4.52
C ILE A 125 -3.08 28.67 5.86
N GLY A 126 -3.91 28.89 6.89
CA GLY A 126 -3.45 29.15 8.24
C GLY A 126 -2.75 27.92 8.87
N LEU A 127 -1.73 28.19 9.69
CA LEU A 127 -0.88 27.19 10.36
C LEU A 127 -1.70 26.09 11.08
N THR A 128 -2.85 26.46 11.65
CA THR A 128 -3.77 25.55 12.36
C THR A 128 -4.34 24.44 11.47
N SER A 129 -4.65 24.73 10.21
CA SER A 129 -5.18 23.73 9.27
C SER A 129 -4.09 22.74 8.84
N ILE A 130 -2.86 23.22 8.65
CA ILE A 130 -1.70 22.37 8.34
C ILE A 130 -1.44 21.38 9.48
N VAL A 131 -1.48 21.85 10.73
CA VAL A 131 -1.30 21.00 11.92
C VAL A 131 -2.39 19.92 12.01
N THR A 132 -3.65 20.26 11.74
CA THR A 132 -4.74 19.27 11.75
C THR A 132 -4.58 18.22 10.67
N ILE A 133 -4.20 18.62 9.44
CA ILE A 133 -3.92 17.69 8.33
C ILE A 133 -2.76 16.77 8.69
N MET A 134 -1.64 17.32 9.21
CA MET A 134 -0.51 16.53 9.67
C MET A 134 -0.89 15.50 10.72
N LYS A 135 -1.72 15.89 11.70
CA LYS A 135 -2.18 14.98 12.75
C LYS A 135 -3.01 13.84 12.17
N GLN A 136 -3.97 14.13 11.30
CA GLN A 136 -4.81 13.10 10.68
C GLN A 136 -3.98 12.13 9.83
N LEU A 137 -3.08 12.66 9.01
CA LEU A 137 -2.17 11.86 8.19
C LEU A 137 -1.26 10.96 9.03
N SER A 138 -0.69 11.49 10.12
CA SER A 138 0.19 10.74 11.03
C SER A 138 -0.56 9.61 11.75
N VAL A 139 -1.79 9.85 12.20
CA VAL A 139 -2.64 8.81 12.80
C VAL A 139 -2.98 7.72 11.79
N GLY A 140 -3.24 8.09 10.52
CA GLY A 140 -3.44 7.12 9.44
C GLY A 140 -2.20 6.25 9.15
N ALA A 141 -0.99 6.82 9.20
CA ALA A 141 0.25 6.02 9.09
C ALA A 141 0.42 5.04 10.25
N LEU A 142 0.17 5.48 11.48
CA LEU A 142 0.19 4.59 12.65
C LEU A 142 -0.86 3.48 12.52
N ALA A 143 -2.07 3.82 12.08
CA ALA A 143 -3.12 2.84 11.79
C ALA A 143 -2.67 1.84 10.72
N SER A 144 -1.96 2.28 9.69
CA SER A 144 -1.41 1.42 8.62
C SER A 144 -0.37 0.43 9.14
N ILE A 145 0.48 0.87 10.06
CA ILE A 145 1.44 -0.01 10.76
C ILE A 145 0.68 -1.06 11.58
N VAL A 146 -0.33 -0.67 12.35
CA VAL A 146 -1.15 -1.61 13.12
C VAL A 146 -1.90 -2.56 12.18
N ALA A 147 -2.45 -2.06 11.08
CA ALA A 147 -3.13 -2.86 10.07
C ALA A 147 -2.21 -3.90 9.44
N SER A 148 -0.91 -3.62 9.29
CA SER A 148 0.05 -4.62 8.81
C SER A 148 0.12 -5.86 9.71
N ILE A 149 -0.06 -5.70 11.02
CA ILE A 149 -0.11 -6.83 11.97
C ILE A 149 -1.43 -7.60 11.82
N ILE A 150 -2.56 -6.87 11.69
CA ILE A 150 -3.91 -7.44 11.60
C ILE A 150 -4.13 -8.19 10.27
N VAL A 151 -3.56 -7.69 9.18
CA VAL A 151 -3.70 -8.27 7.83
C VAL A 151 -2.87 -9.55 7.68
N LYS A 152 -1.82 -9.74 8.49
CA LYS A 152 -0.95 -10.94 8.45
C LYS A 152 -1.71 -12.28 8.37
N PRO A 153 -2.59 -12.64 9.31
CA PRO A 153 -3.29 -13.94 9.29
C PRO A 153 -4.13 -14.11 8.01
N LEU A 154 -4.79 -13.04 7.57
CA LEU A 154 -5.58 -13.01 6.35
C LEU A 154 -4.72 -13.28 5.11
N PHE A 155 -3.57 -12.60 5.01
CA PHE A 155 -2.64 -12.80 3.91
C PHE A 155 -2.04 -14.22 3.93
N GLN A 156 -1.68 -14.75 5.09
CA GLN A 156 -1.16 -16.11 5.24
C GLN A 156 -2.19 -17.17 4.85
N ALA A 157 -3.47 -16.99 5.19
CA ALA A 157 -4.54 -17.89 4.80
C ALA A 157 -4.64 -17.98 3.27
N ILE A 158 -4.71 -16.83 2.60
CA ILE A 158 -4.80 -16.72 1.13
C ILE A 158 -3.55 -17.32 0.47
N TYR A 159 -2.36 -17.00 0.97
CA TYR A 159 -1.10 -17.49 0.43
C TYR A 159 -0.98 -19.02 0.58
N SER A 160 -1.34 -19.57 1.74
CA SER A 160 -1.31 -21.02 1.99
C SER A 160 -2.31 -21.80 1.13
N PHE A 161 -3.44 -21.20 0.79
CA PHE A 161 -4.43 -21.78 -0.12
C PHE A 161 -3.90 -21.80 -1.56
N SER A 162 -3.26 -20.71 -1.98
CA SER A 162 -2.60 -20.61 -3.29
C SER A 162 -1.47 -21.64 -3.46
N GLU A 163 -0.62 -21.83 -2.46
CA GLU A 163 0.45 -22.84 -2.53
C GLU A 163 -0.07 -24.27 -2.50
N ARG A 164 -1.09 -24.57 -1.69
CA ARG A 164 -1.73 -25.91 -1.68
C ARG A 164 -2.31 -26.28 -3.05
N ASN A 165 -2.94 -25.34 -3.74
CA ASN A 165 -3.47 -25.59 -5.08
C ASN A 165 -2.37 -25.75 -6.15
N LYS A 166 -1.19 -25.14 -5.98
CA LYS A 166 -0.06 -25.37 -6.89
C LYS A 166 0.56 -26.76 -6.73
N GLY A 167 0.53 -27.32 -5.51
CA GLY A 167 1.03 -28.68 -5.24
C GLY A 167 0.16 -29.80 -5.82
N MET A 168 -1.13 -29.55 -6.04
CA MET A 168 -2.06 -30.55 -6.61
C MET A 168 -1.98 -30.66 -8.15
N VAL A 169 -1.42 -29.68 -8.85
CA VAL A 169 -1.29 -29.69 -10.33
C VAL A 169 -0.08 -30.53 -10.80
N HIS A 170 0.79 -30.97 -9.88
CA HIS A 170 1.95 -31.80 -10.21
C HIS A 170 1.71 -33.32 -10.06
N TYR A 171 0.47 -33.73 -9.79
CA TYR A 171 0.07 -35.14 -9.65
C TYR A 171 -0.96 -35.60 -10.71
N GLU A 172 -1.10 -34.86 -11.80
CA GLU A 172 -1.89 -35.27 -12.97
C GLU A 172 -1.02 -35.49 -14.20
#